data_AF-A0A0C3NPF4-F1
#
_entry.id   AF-A0A0C3NPF4-F1
#
_cell.length_a   1.000
_cell.length_b   1.000
_cell.length_c   1.000
_cell.angle_alpha   90.00
_cell.angle_beta   90.00
_cell.angle_gamma   90.00
#
_symmetry.space_group_name_H-M   'P 1'
#
loop_
_entity.id
_entity.type
_entity.pdbx_description
1 polymer ?
#
loop_
_entity_poly.entity_id
_entity_poly.type
_entity_poly.pdbx_seq_one_letter_code
_entity_poly.pdbx_strand_id
1 'polypeptide(L)'
;MDPETLYPHVLERPPALTNTPTASPVSRKFEGDSSNQDTDFTSEEQEDLADALSPIHDRLKMRPIWWILECLPQKLRYQRDKDNAWVTKISVNRGRGRRVPRQDAGVQVHRTVKIRMEAEDFPEKYQPKAKVKVKPIWVD
;
A
#
# COMPACT_ATOMS: atom_id res chain seq x y z
N MET A 1 -17.24 -0.46 2.73
CA MET A 1 -17.11 -1.74 3.47
C MET A 1 -18.35 -2.57 3.27
N ASP A 2 -18.19 -3.80 2.78
CA ASP A 2 -19.30 -4.71 2.48
C ASP A 2 -19.91 -5.22 3.78
N PRO A 3 -21.20 -5.00 4.06
CA PRO A 3 -21.82 -5.58 5.25
C PRO A 3 -21.87 -7.11 5.21
N GLU A 4 -21.85 -7.74 4.03
CA GLU A 4 -21.97 -9.20 3.88
C GLU A 4 -20.69 -9.97 4.21
N THR A 5 -19.53 -9.30 4.23
CA THR A 5 -18.24 -9.91 4.59
C THR A 5 -17.86 -9.70 6.05
N LEU A 6 -18.73 -9.04 6.83
CA LEU A 6 -18.49 -8.79 8.24
C LEU A 6 -18.68 -10.05 9.09
N TYR A 7 -17.88 -10.15 10.14
CA TYR A 7 -18.07 -11.16 11.19
C TYR A 7 -19.53 -11.14 11.71
N PRO A 8 -20.19 -12.30 11.91
CA PRO A 8 -19.64 -13.65 12.05
C PRO A 8 -19.50 -14.47 10.75
N HIS A 9 -20.02 -13.99 9.62
CA HIS A 9 -20.00 -14.73 8.36
C HIS A 9 -18.95 -14.13 7.41
N VAL A 10 -17.74 -14.70 7.44
CA VAL A 10 -16.65 -14.28 6.55
C VAL A 10 -16.69 -15.15 5.29
N LEU A 11 -17.19 -14.58 4.19
CA LEU A 11 -17.16 -15.21 2.88
C LEU A 11 -15.74 -15.21 2.29
N GLU A 12 -15.44 -16.17 1.42
CA GLU A 12 -14.19 -16.15 0.66
C GLU A 12 -14.18 -14.95 -0.31
N ARG A 13 -13.06 -14.23 -0.35
CA ARG A 13 -12.94 -13.03 -1.17
C ARG A 13 -12.88 -13.40 -2.66
N PRO A 14 -13.62 -12.69 -3.55
CA PRO A 14 -13.55 -12.92 -4.99
C PRO A 14 -12.16 -12.61 -5.57
N PRO A 15 -11.84 -13.13 -6.78
CA PRO A 15 -10.54 -12.91 -7.41
C PRO A 15 -10.31 -11.45 -7.78
N ALA A 16 -9.04 -11.04 -7.74
CA ALA A 16 -8.59 -9.69 -8.09
C ALA A 16 -9.00 -9.28 -9.51
N LEU A 17 -9.45 -8.04 -9.66
CA LEU A 17 -9.73 -7.43 -10.97
C LEU A 17 -8.41 -6.96 -11.62
N THR A 18 -8.19 -7.23 -12.92
CA THR A 18 -6.87 -7.08 -13.56
C THR A 18 -6.80 -6.30 -14.89
N ASN A 19 -7.80 -5.51 -15.33
CA ASN A 19 -7.66 -4.29 -16.19
C ASN A 19 -8.94 -3.76 -16.91
N THR A 20 -9.15 -2.42 -16.77
CA THR A 20 -9.62 -1.28 -17.66
C THR A 20 -10.70 -1.42 -18.78
N PRO A 21 -11.46 -0.35 -19.20
CA PRO A 21 -11.45 1.09 -18.85
C PRO A 21 -12.80 1.66 -18.33
N THR A 22 -12.79 2.96 -17.98
CA THR A 22 -13.96 3.82 -17.66
C THR A 22 -14.58 3.65 -16.27
N ALA A 23 -13.87 4.12 -15.25
CA ALA A 23 -14.56 4.88 -14.22
C ALA A 23 -13.63 6.02 -13.81
N SER A 24 -13.99 7.23 -14.22
CA SER A 24 -13.37 8.45 -13.73
C SER A 24 -13.15 8.35 -12.23
N PRO A 25 -12.05 8.88 -11.67
CA PRO A 25 -11.92 8.96 -10.23
C PRO A 25 -13.13 9.72 -9.71
N VAL A 26 -14.03 9.01 -9.00
CA VAL A 26 -15.12 9.65 -8.28
C VAL A 26 -14.43 10.57 -7.29
N SER A 27 -14.44 11.86 -7.63
CA SER A 27 -13.94 12.91 -6.78
C SER A 27 -14.83 12.89 -5.54
N ARG A 28 -14.38 12.20 -4.48
CA ARG A 28 -15.00 12.29 -3.17
C ARG A 28 -14.75 13.71 -2.68
N LYS A 29 -15.65 14.61 -3.07
CA LYS A 29 -15.81 15.90 -2.42
C LYS A 29 -16.16 15.59 -0.98
N PHE A 30 -15.28 15.94 -0.06
CA PHE A 30 -15.60 15.99 1.36
C PHE A 30 -16.47 17.23 1.58
N GLU A 31 -17.71 17.19 1.12
CA GLU A 31 -18.73 18.15 1.49
C GLU A 31 -19.35 17.64 2.79
N GLY A 32 -18.97 18.29 3.89
CA GLY A 32 -19.62 18.07 5.17
C GLY A 32 -21.03 18.64 5.08
N ASP A 33 -22.01 17.78 4.86
CA ASP A 33 -23.34 17.98 5.42
C ASP A 33 -24.03 16.64 5.68
N SER A 34 -24.81 16.63 6.75
CA SER A 34 -25.45 15.46 7.33
C SER A 34 -26.63 14.97 6.48
N SER A 35 -26.98 13.69 6.66
CA SER A 35 -28.20 13.02 6.21
C SER A 35 -28.37 12.77 4.70
N ASN A 36 -27.77 11.68 4.21
CA ASN A 36 -28.46 10.63 3.44
C ASN A 36 -27.54 9.42 3.35
N GLN A 37 -27.98 8.29 3.90
CA GLN A 37 -27.31 6.99 3.71
C GLN A 37 -27.61 6.49 2.30
N ASP A 38 -26.95 7.06 1.30
CA ASP A 38 -26.78 6.39 0.02
C ASP A 38 -25.65 5.37 0.22
N THR A 39 -26.06 4.13 0.47
CA THR A 39 -25.19 2.96 0.44
C THR A 39 -24.83 2.65 -1.01
N ASP A 40 -24.10 3.55 -1.67
CA ASP A 40 -23.39 3.22 -2.92
C ASP A 40 -22.15 2.42 -2.52
N PHE A 41 -22.37 1.18 -2.12
CA PHE A 41 -21.31 0.30 -1.69
C PHE A 41 -20.58 -0.26 -2.92
N THR A 42 -19.36 0.22 -3.14
CA THR A 42 -18.43 -0.37 -4.11
C THR A 42 -17.76 -1.60 -3.52
N SER A 43 -17.76 -2.72 -4.26
CA SER A 43 -17.06 -3.94 -3.83
C SER A 43 -15.60 -3.66 -3.47
N GLU A 44 -15.07 -4.37 -2.47
CA GLU A 44 -13.68 -4.21 -2.01
C GLU A 44 -12.66 -4.31 -3.16
N GLU A 45 -12.86 -5.23 -4.10
CA GLU A 45 -12.01 -5.40 -5.30
C GLU A 45 -11.92 -4.14 -6.17
N GLN A 46 -13.03 -3.42 -6.28
CA GLN A 46 -13.12 -2.19 -7.06
C GLN A 46 -12.43 -1.03 -6.33
N GLU A 47 -12.55 -0.99 -5.00
CA GLU A 47 -11.82 -0.04 -4.16
C GLU A 47 -10.30 -0.29 -4.22
N ASP A 48 -9.88 -1.56 -4.11
CA ASP A 48 -8.48 -2.00 -4.24
C ASP A 48 -7.88 -1.60 -5.60
N LEU A 49 -8.64 -1.77 -6.69
CA LEU A 49 -8.25 -1.30 -8.01
C LEU A 49 -8.12 0.21 -8.08
N ALA A 50 -9.13 0.94 -7.60
CA ALA A 50 -9.14 2.39 -7.63
C ALA A 50 -7.96 2.98 -6.82
N ASP A 51 -7.67 2.41 -5.66
CA ASP A 51 -6.54 2.80 -4.82
C ASP A 51 -5.19 2.46 -5.46
N ALA A 52 -5.08 1.30 -6.12
CA ALA A 52 -3.88 0.92 -6.86
C ALA A 52 -3.58 1.91 -8.02
N LEU A 53 -4.62 2.35 -8.73
CA LEU A 53 -4.54 3.30 -9.86
C LEU A 53 -4.55 4.78 -9.45
N SER A 54 -4.73 5.07 -8.16
CA SER A 54 -4.68 6.45 -7.67
C SER A 54 -3.28 7.06 -7.79
N PRO A 55 -3.13 8.37 -8.08
CA PRO A 55 -1.82 9.05 -8.08
C PRO A 55 -1.09 8.96 -6.74
N ILE A 56 0.24 8.89 -6.76
CA ILE A 56 1.04 8.83 -5.51
C ILE A 56 0.90 10.15 -4.76
N HIS A 57 0.38 10.08 -3.54
CA HIS A 57 0.25 11.25 -2.67
C HIS A 57 1.45 11.40 -1.71
N ASP A 58 2.52 12.04 -2.19
CA ASP A 58 3.76 12.21 -1.39
C ASP A 58 3.78 13.56 -0.63
N ARG A 59 3.47 13.50 0.67
CA ARG A 59 3.50 14.68 1.56
C ARG A 59 4.91 15.27 1.74
N LEU A 60 5.98 14.49 1.58
CA LEU A 60 7.36 14.99 1.68
C LEU A 60 7.69 15.91 0.48
N LYS A 61 7.11 15.65 -0.69
CA LYS A 61 7.22 16.53 -1.87
C LYS A 61 6.35 17.78 -1.73
N MET A 62 5.13 17.65 -1.21
CA MET A 62 4.21 18.78 -1.06
C MET A 62 4.62 19.77 0.02
N ARG A 63 5.19 19.27 1.12
CA ARG A 63 5.57 20.09 2.29
C ARG A 63 6.99 19.73 2.69
N PRO A 64 8.00 20.48 2.19
CA PRO A 64 9.39 20.11 2.35
C PRO A 64 9.88 20.18 3.80
N ILE A 65 9.15 20.88 4.68
CA ILE A 65 9.43 20.92 6.12
C ILE A 65 9.48 19.52 6.76
N TRP A 66 8.74 18.55 6.19
CA TRP A 66 8.76 17.17 6.68
C TRP A 66 10.09 16.45 6.42
N TRP A 67 10.95 16.93 5.52
CA TRP A 67 12.30 16.36 5.34
C TRP A 67 13.18 16.49 6.59
N ILE A 68 12.87 17.41 7.50
CA ILE A 68 13.58 17.51 8.78
C ILE A 68 13.43 16.21 9.57
N LEU A 69 12.25 15.58 9.56
CA LEU A 69 12.03 14.28 10.22
C LEU A 69 12.88 13.18 9.60
N GLU A 70 13.10 13.24 8.28
CA GLU A 70 13.94 12.30 7.56
C GLU A 70 15.43 12.49 7.85
N CYS A 71 15.84 13.66 8.33
CA CYS A 71 17.21 14.01 8.73
C CYS A 71 17.50 13.73 10.22
N LEU A 72 16.48 13.59 11.05
CA LEU A 72 16.66 13.30 12.48
C LEU A 72 17.10 11.84 12.70
N PRO A 73 18.09 11.60 13.58
CA PRO A 73 18.50 10.24 13.92
C PRO A 73 17.39 9.53 14.70
N GLN A 74 16.92 8.41 14.17
CA GLN A 74 15.87 7.59 14.78
C GLN A 74 16.38 6.20 15.14
N LYS A 75 15.80 5.61 16.18
CA LYS A 75 16.04 4.22 16.57
C LYS A 75 15.27 3.30 15.62
N LEU A 76 15.98 2.66 14.69
CA LEU A 76 15.43 1.66 13.79
C LEU A 76 15.55 0.28 14.44
N ARG A 77 14.43 -0.41 14.61
CA ARG A 77 14.39 -1.79 15.12
C ARG A 77 14.05 -2.75 13.99
N TYR A 78 14.86 -3.77 13.77
CA TYR A 78 14.64 -4.78 12.74
C TYR A 78 15.14 -6.16 13.18
N GLN A 79 14.61 -7.21 12.56
CA GLN A 79 15.01 -8.58 12.84
C GLN A 79 16.18 -9.01 11.93
N ARG A 80 17.30 -9.48 12.50
CA ARG A 80 18.48 -9.94 11.74
C ARG A 80 18.21 -11.27 11.05
N ASP A 81 18.70 -11.42 9.81
CA ASP A 81 18.41 -12.62 9.00
C ASP A 81 19.10 -13.88 9.54
N LYS A 82 20.29 -13.76 10.14
CA LYS A 82 21.08 -14.91 10.62
C LYS A 82 20.50 -15.57 11.87
N ASP A 83 20.22 -14.76 12.89
CA ASP A 83 19.97 -15.27 14.26
C ASP A 83 18.54 -14.98 14.73
N ASN A 84 17.69 -14.39 13.87
CA ASN A 84 16.34 -13.94 14.22
C ASN A 84 16.26 -12.93 15.39
N ALA A 85 17.40 -12.42 15.84
CA ALA A 85 17.49 -11.47 16.93
C ALA A 85 17.01 -10.08 16.50
N TRP A 86 16.34 -9.40 17.42
CA TRP A 86 15.96 -8.00 17.26
C TRP A 86 17.17 -7.10 17.49
N VAL A 87 17.50 -6.28 16.49
CA VAL A 87 18.61 -5.33 16.55
C VAL A 87 18.05 -3.91 16.48
N THR A 88 18.55 -3.04 17.36
CA THR A 88 18.27 -1.61 17.33
C THR A 88 19.49 -0.87 16.78
N LYS A 89 19.31 -0.06 15.75
CA LYS A 89 20.34 0.79 15.15
C LYS A 89 19.85 2.23 15.10
N ILE A 90 20.69 3.18 15.54
CA ILE A 90 20.40 4.60 15.35
C ILE A 90 20.87 5.00 13.95
N SER A 91 19.95 5.53 13.14
CA SER A 91 20.26 6.01 11.80
C SER A 91 19.26 7.03 11.33
N VAL A 92 19.63 7.75 10.27
CA VAL A 92 18.80 8.75 9.61
C VAL A 92 18.02 8.05 8.47
N ASN A 93 16.72 8.31 8.35
CA ASN A 93 15.84 7.55 7.45
C ASN A 93 16.07 7.90 5.96
N ARG A 94 16.29 9.19 5.63
CA ARG A 94 16.61 9.68 4.26
C ARG A 94 15.69 9.13 3.16
N GLY A 95 14.42 8.90 3.46
CA GLY A 95 13.41 8.37 2.54
C GLY A 95 13.69 6.94 2.06
N ARG A 96 14.48 6.16 2.80
CA ARG A 96 14.86 4.79 2.46
C ARG A 96 13.71 3.82 2.69
N GLY A 97 13.63 2.79 1.85
CA GLY A 97 12.69 1.68 2.05
C GLY A 97 13.01 0.88 3.31
N ARG A 98 11.97 0.25 3.89
CA ARG A 98 12.11 -0.63 5.06
C ARG A 98 12.87 -1.91 4.70
N ARG A 99 13.56 -2.47 5.70
CA ARG A 99 14.21 -3.78 5.59
C ARG A 99 13.18 -4.87 5.79
N VAL A 100 13.01 -5.73 4.78
CA VAL A 100 12.18 -6.94 4.87
C VAL A 100 13.07 -8.06 5.41
N PRO A 101 12.82 -8.58 6.63
CA PRO A 101 13.56 -9.71 7.17
C PRO A 101 13.13 -11.03 6.50
N ARG A 102 13.96 -12.08 6.60
CA ARG A 102 13.60 -13.45 6.20
C ARG A 102 13.09 -13.60 4.76
N GLN A 103 13.78 -12.98 3.81
CA GLN A 103 13.37 -13.04 2.39
C GLN A 103 13.56 -14.44 1.78
N ASP A 104 14.40 -15.27 2.40
CA ASP A 104 14.66 -16.67 2.05
C ASP A 104 13.42 -17.57 2.21
N ALA A 105 12.54 -17.26 3.16
CA ALA A 105 11.26 -17.96 3.32
C ALA A 105 10.20 -17.56 2.27
N GLY A 106 10.51 -16.61 1.39
CA GLY A 106 9.57 -15.98 0.48
C GLY A 106 9.01 -14.69 1.04
N VAL A 107 8.80 -13.70 0.16
CA VAL A 107 8.21 -12.40 0.52
C VAL A 107 6.79 -12.37 -0.04
N GLN A 108 5.81 -12.38 0.86
CA GLN A 108 4.41 -12.19 0.51
C GLN A 108 4.14 -10.71 0.30
N VAL A 109 3.56 -10.37 -0.85
CA VAL A 109 3.22 -8.99 -1.21
C VAL A 109 1.76 -8.98 -1.67
N HIS A 110 1.01 -7.98 -1.22
CA HIS A 110 -0.39 -7.84 -1.60
C HIS A 110 -0.55 -7.63 -3.12
N ARG A 111 -1.58 -8.24 -3.71
CA ARG A 111 -1.90 -8.21 -5.15
C ARG A 111 -2.03 -6.80 -5.73
N THR A 112 -2.52 -5.83 -4.97
CA THR A 112 -2.65 -4.43 -5.43
C THR A 112 -1.32 -3.77 -5.76
N VAL A 113 -0.22 -4.22 -5.13
CA VAL A 113 1.13 -3.76 -5.49
C VAL A 113 1.49 -4.24 -6.90
N LYS A 114 1.11 -5.46 -7.27
CA LYS A 114 1.31 -6.00 -8.62
C LYS A 114 0.51 -5.20 -9.64
N ILE A 115 -0.78 -5.00 -9.38
CA ILE A 115 -1.68 -4.20 -10.22
C ILE A 115 -1.05 -2.83 -10.49
N ARG A 116 -0.60 -2.14 -9.44
CA ARG A 116 0.02 -0.82 -9.56
C ARG A 116 1.35 -0.83 -10.32
N MET A 117 2.14 -1.90 -10.21
CA MET A 117 3.40 -2.06 -10.97
C MET A 117 3.15 -2.31 -12.46
N GLU A 118 2.03 -2.95 -12.80
CA GLU A 118 1.63 -3.30 -14.16
C GLU A 118 0.81 -2.21 -14.85
N ALA A 119 0.24 -1.26 -14.09
CA ALA A 119 -0.52 -0.13 -14.61
C ALA A 119 0.30 0.76 -15.58
N GLU A 120 -0.32 1.11 -16.71
CA GLU A 120 0.30 1.93 -17.77
C GLU A 120 -0.06 3.41 -17.68
N ASP A 121 -1.06 3.76 -16.87
CA ASP A 121 -1.64 5.11 -16.78
C ASP A 121 -0.73 6.16 -16.09
N PHE A 122 0.47 5.75 -15.64
CA PHE A 122 1.41 6.63 -14.93
C PHE A 122 2.63 6.98 -15.80
N PRO A 123 3.15 8.22 -15.71
CA PRO A 123 4.34 8.64 -16.48
C PRO A 123 5.60 7.84 -16.12
N GLU A 124 5.68 7.32 -14.90
CA GLU A 124 6.75 6.43 -14.44
C GLU A 124 6.14 5.17 -13.82
N LYS A 125 6.69 4.00 -14.17
CA LYS A 125 6.27 2.73 -13.58
C LYS A 125 6.56 2.71 -12.08
N TYR A 126 5.57 2.32 -11.28
CA TYR A 126 5.72 2.22 -9.84
C TYR A 126 6.79 1.18 -9.45
N GLN A 127 7.70 1.55 -8.55
CA GLN A 127 8.70 0.65 -7.98
C GLN A 127 8.67 0.72 -6.46
N PRO A 128 8.44 -0.41 -5.75
CA PRO A 128 8.49 -0.42 -4.30
C PRO A 128 9.91 -0.12 -3.81
N LYS A 129 10.05 0.80 -2.84
CA LYS A 129 11.36 1.17 -2.28
C LYS A 129 11.98 0.07 -1.39
N ALA A 130 11.18 -0.89 -0.94
CA ALA A 130 11.66 -2.01 -0.14
C ALA A 130 12.55 -2.91 -1.00
N LYS A 131 13.75 -3.22 -0.51
CA LYS A 131 14.69 -4.07 -1.24
C LYS A 131 14.29 -5.53 -1.07
N VAL A 132 13.68 -6.11 -2.10
CA VAL A 132 13.33 -7.53 -2.17
C VAL A 132 14.31 -8.23 -3.12
N LYS A 133 15.04 -9.24 -2.63
CA LYS A 133 16.06 -9.99 -3.38
C LYS A 133 15.49 -11.26 -4.05
N VAL A 134 14.34 -11.73 -3.58
CA VAL A 134 13.67 -12.96 -4.03
C VAL A 134 12.43 -12.58 -4.83
N LYS A 135 11.97 -13.46 -5.72
CA LYS A 135 10.70 -13.25 -6.43
C LYS A 135 9.56 -13.19 -5.40
N PRO A 136 8.73 -12.13 -5.38
CA PRO A 136 7.63 -12.02 -4.44
C PRO A 136 6.52 -13.03 -4.76
N ILE A 137 5.84 -13.48 -3.71
CA ILE A 137 4.62 -14.29 -3.77
C ILE A 137 3.45 -13.32 -3.62
N TRP A 138 2.56 -13.28 -4.60
CA TRP A 138 1.41 -12.38 -4.57
C TRP A 138 0.28 -13.01 -3.76
N VAL A 139 -0.24 -12.27 -2.78
CA VAL A 139 -1.31 -12.71 -1.87
C VAL A 139 -2.41 -11.65 -1.76
N ASP A 140 -3.53 -12.04 -1.17
CA ASP A 140 -4.70 -11.23 -0.86
C ASP A 140 -4.82 -11.04 0.67
#